data_AF-A0A4Q3VL97-F1
#
_entry.id   AF-A0A4Q3VL97-F1
#
_cell.length_a   1.000
_cell.length_b   1.000
_cell.length_c   1.000
_cell.angle_alpha   90.00
_cell.angle_beta   90.00
_cell.angle_gamma   90.00
#
_symmetry.space_group_name_H-M   'P 1'
#
loop_
_entity.id
_entity.type
_entity.pdbx_description
1 polymer ?
#
loop_
_entity_poly.entity_id
_entity_poly.type
_entity_poly.pdbx_seq_one_letter_code
_entity_poly.pdbx_strand_id
1 'polypeptide(L)'
;MNQTLFQFFHWYFPFEEKLWQTASREAKQLSELGVTHVWLPPAHKSAKGNTEAGYAVYDTYDLGEFDQKGTIPTKHGTKEEYLHCIHEMHANNICILADVVLNHRFEGDKKEKINVVEVSDKNRLKIISGEHEIEAATWFSFPGRNGKYSLFEWDHTCFTGLCHDGKVKLILHDFSKDGWETLPDTQHGNFDFLMANDVEFRNPAVRIELMKWVDWYI
;
A
#
# COMPACT_ATOMS: atom_id res chain seq x y z
N MET A 1 -19.53 -0.30 -28.15
CA MET A 1 -19.07 -1.43 -27.31
C MET A 1 -19.39 -1.06 -25.87
N ASN A 2 -20.00 -1.95 -25.09
CA ASN A 2 -20.25 -1.69 -23.67
C ASN A 2 -18.96 -1.90 -22.87
N GLN A 3 -18.74 -1.09 -21.85
CA GLN A 3 -17.59 -1.28 -20.96
C GLN A 3 -17.84 -2.49 -20.05
N THR A 4 -16.91 -3.44 -20.07
CA THR A 4 -16.87 -4.61 -19.21
C THR A 4 -15.54 -4.63 -18.46
N LEU A 5 -15.61 -4.64 -17.14
CA LEU A 5 -14.46 -4.72 -16.22
C LEU A 5 -14.26 -6.17 -15.75
N PHE A 6 -13.00 -6.59 -15.67
CA PHE A 6 -12.61 -7.89 -15.16
C PHE A 6 -11.53 -7.76 -14.07
N GLN A 7 -11.78 -8.29 -12.87
CA GLN A 7 -10.77 -8.41 -11.82
C GLN A 7 -9.91 -9.64 -12.11
N PHE A 8 -8.63 -9.46 -12.46
CA PHE A 8 -7.76 -10.55 -12.93
C PHE A 8 -7.03 -11.28 -11.81
N PHE A 9 -7.58 -11.30 -10.60
CA PHE A 9 -6.94 -11.96 -9.47
C PHE A 9 -7.96 -12.44 -8.46
N HIS A 10 -7.56 -13.43 -7.67
CA HIS A 10 -8.24 -13.85 -6.47
C HIS A 10 -7.22 -14.04 -5.34
N TRP A 11 -7.69 -14.13 -4.09
CA TRP A 11 -6.83 -14.17 -2.92
C TRP A 11 -5.78 -15.31 -2.96
N TYR A 12 -6.24 -16.48 -3.39
CA TYR A 12 -5.46 -17.72 -3.45
C TYR A 12 -4.62 -17.90 -4.72
N PHE A 13 -4.43 -16.86 -5.55
CA PHE A 13 -3.62 -16.98 -6.76
C PHE A 13 -2.19 -17.39 -6.36
N PRO A 14 -1.67 -18.53 -6.83
CA PRO A 14 -0.38 -19.05 -6.38
C PRO A 14 0.77 -18.32 -7.08
N PHE A 15 1.92 -18.22 -6.41
CA PHE A 15 3.10 -17.54 -6.94
C PHE A 15 3.61 -18.22 -8.23
N GLU A 16 3.52 -19.55 -8.27
CA GLU A 16 3.99 -20.41 -9.36
C GLU A 16 3.23 -20.18 -10.67
N GLU A 17 1.99 -19.68 -10.61
CA GLU A 17 1.17 -19.37 -11.79
C GLU A 17 1.58 -18.05 -12.46
N LYS A 18 2.49 -17.28 -11.88
CA LYS A 18 3.09 -16.06 -12.47
C LYS A 18 2.04 -15.13 -13.09
N LEU A 19 1.30 -14.45 -12.22
CA LEU A 19 0.10 -13.69 -12.58
C LEU A 19 0.29 -12.78 -13.80
N TRP A 20 1.39 -12.00 -13.87
CA TRP A 20 1.65 -11.13 -15.01
C TRP A 20 1.77 -11.89 -16.34
N GLN A 21 2.45 -13.03 -16.35
CA GLN A 21 2.59 -13.84 -17.56
C GLN A 21 1.27 -14.51 -17.96
N THR A 22 0.46 -14.92 -16.97
CA THR A 22 -0.87 -15.51 -17.22
C THR A 22 -1.82 -14.47 -17.80
N ALA A 23 -1.84 -13.26 -17.23
CA ALA A 23 -2.59 -12.12 -17.75
C ALA A 23 -2.20 -11.78 -19.20
N SER A 24 -0.90 -11.69 -19.50
CA SER A 24 -0.42 -11.49 -20.87
C SER A 24 -0.97 -12.52 -21.85
N ARG A 25 -0.95 -13.82 -21.49
CA ARG A 25 -1.42 -14.91 -22.37
C ARG A 25 -2.92 -14.86 -22.63
N GLU A 26 -3.70 -14.38 -21.65
CA GLU A 26 -5.17 -14.36 -21.73
C GLU A 26 -5.73 -13.07 -22.35
N ALA A 27 -4.91 -12.04 -22.58
CA ALA A 27 -5.35 -10.74 -23.10
C ALA A 27 -6.24 -10.84 -24.34
N LYS A 28 -5.87 -11.68 -25.31
CA LYS A 28 -6.65 -11.89 -26.53
C LYS A 28 -8.02 -12.52 -26.24
N GLN A 29 -8.05 -13.56 -25.43
CA GLN A 29 -9.29 -14.26 -25.08
C GLN A 29 -10.25 -13.35 -24.32
N LEU A 30 -9.73 -12.54 -23.38
CA LEU A 30 -10.53 -11.54 -22.67
C LEU A 30 -11.15 -10.53 -23.63
N SER A 31 -10.38 -10.03 -24.60
CA SER A 31 -10.86 -9.09 -25.60
C SER A 31 -11.97 -9.69 -26.48
N GLU A 32 -11.80 -10.95 -26.92
CA GLU A 32 -12.82 -11.70 -27.69
C GLU A 32 -14.11 -11.92 -26.88
N LEU A 33 -14.02 -12.05 -25.55
CA LEU A 33 -15.16 -12.11 -24.64
C LEU A 33 -15.83 -10.74 -24.38
N GLY A 34 -15.27 -9.66 -24.93
CA GLY A 34 -15.79 -8.29 -24.77
C GLY A 34 -15.33 -7.59 -23.49
N VAL A 35 -14.27 -8.08 -22.84
CA VAL A 35 -13.61 -7.35 -21.75
C VAL A 35 -12.90 -6.13 -22.33
N THR A 36 -13.08 -4.99 -21.66
CA THR A 36 -12.52 -3.70 -22.08
C THR A 36 -11.56 -3.10 -21.06
N HIS A 37 -11.70 -3.50 -19.79
CA HIS A 37 -10.89 -3.03 -18.68
C HIS A 37 -10.51 -4.22 -17.81
N VAL A 38 -9.26 -4.25 -17.35
CA VAL A 38 -8.75 -5.25 -16.41
C VAL A 38 -8.21 -4.55 -15.17
N TRP A 39 -8.72 -4.93 -13.99
CA TRP A 39 -8.15 -4.54 -12.71
C TRP A 39 -7.10 -5.56 -12.28
N LEU A 40 -5.86 -5.08 -12.18
CA LEU A 40 -4.71 -5.85 -11.71
C LEU A 40 -4.48 -5.63 -10.21
N PRO A 41 -3.99 -6.64 -9.46
CA PRO A 41 -3.70 -6.49 -8.05
C PRO A 41 -2.58 -5.47 -7.79
N PRO A 42 -2.35 -5.05 -6.53
CA PRO A 42 -1.25 -4.13 -6.23
C PRO A 42 0.10 -4.69 -6.70
N ALA A 43 0.80 -3.92 -7.54
CA ALA A 43 2.00 -4.38 -8.23
C ALA A 43 3.31 -4.10 -7.47
N HIS A 44 3.23 -3.46 -6.30
CA HIS A 44 4.38 -3.02 -5.52
C HIS A 44 4.79 -4.02 -4.44
N LYS A 45 6.00 -3.83 -3.88
CA LYS A 45 6.59 -4.71 -2.88
C LYS A 45 5.79 -4.65 -1.58
N SER A 46 5.36 -5.82 -1.14
CA SER A 46 4.70 -6.01 0.16
C SER A 46 5.72 -6.30 1.27
N ALA A 47 5.30 -6.14 2.51
CA ALA A 47 6.12 -6.30 3.70
C ALA A 47 6.76 -7.69 3.87
N LYS A 48 6.13 -8.74 3.33
CA LYS A 48 6.71 -10.10 3.27
C LYS A 48 7.08 -10.53 1.85
N GLY A 49 7.56 -9.59 1.05
CA GLY A 49 8.13 -9.89 -0.25
C GLY A 49 7.09 -10.43 -1.24
N ASN A 50 7.26 -11.69 -1.65
CA ASN A 50 6.47 -12.35 -2.69
C ASN A 50 5.37 -13.26 -2.13
N THR A 51 5.11 -13.22 -0.83
CA THR A 51 4.13 -14.10 -0.17
C THR A 51 2.78 -13.43 0.12
N GLU A 52 2.71 -12.10 -0.05
CA GLU A 52 1.53 -11.27 0.28
C GLU A 52 0.78 -10.86 -0.98
N ALA A 53 -0.52 -10.61 -0.86
CA ALA A 53 -1.39 -10.30 -2.01
C ALA A 53 -1.16 -8.90 -2.62
N GLY A 54 -0.47 -8.00 -1.91
CA GLY A 54 -0.23 -6.62 -2.33
C GLY A 54 -0.69 -5.56 -1.31
N TYR A 55 -1.69 -5.88 -0.47
CA TYR A 55 -2.27 -4.92 0.47
C TYR A 55 -1.40 -4.63 1.71
N ALA A 56 -0.41 -5.49 2.02
CA ALA A 56 0.56 -5.24 3.08
C ALA A 56 1.70 -4.34 2.56
N VAL A 57 1.38 -3.11 2.18
CA VAL A 57 2.27 -2.20 1.45
C VAL A 57 3.57 -1.94 2.22
N TYR A 58 4.71 -2.17 1.57
CA TYR A 58 6.02 -1.73 2.08
C TYR A 58 6.55 -0.56 1.26
N ASP A 59 6.84 -0.76 -0.03
CA ASP A 59 7.46 0.25 -0.90
C ASP A 59 6.70 0.38 -2.22
N THR A 60 6.01 1.51 -2.40
CA THR A 60 5.14 1.76 -3.56
C THR A 60 5.91 1.97 -4.86
N TYR A 61 7.22 2.29 -4.80
CA TYR A 61 8.08 2.45 -5.98
C TYR A 61 8.76 1.14 -6.43
N ASP A 62 8.71 0.10 -5.60
CA ASP A 62 9.32 -1.19 -5.93
C ASP A 62 8.28 -2.11 -6.58
N LEU A 63 8.19 -2.08 -7.92
CA LEU A 63 7.26 -2.92 -8.68
C LEU A 63 7.78 -4.37 -8.89
N GLY A 64 8.58 -4.87 -7.96
CA GLY A 64 9.33 -6.12 -8.11
C GLY A 64 10.62 -5.93 -8.89
N GLU A 65 11.30 -4.81 -8.66
CA GLU A 65 12.56 -4.40 -9.33
C GLU A 65 13.77 -4.52 -8.40
N PHE A 66 13.57 -4.34 -7.09
CA PHE A 66 14.65 -4.25 -6.10
C PHE A 66 14.67 -5.44 -5.15
N ASP A 67 15.86 -5.83 -4.70
CA ASP A 67 16.00 -6.81 -3.62
C ASP A 67 15.61 -6.18 -2.28
N GLN A 68 14.35 -6.36 -1.92
CA GLN A 68 13.74 -5.83 -0.70
C GLN A 68 12.81 -6.87 -0.09
N LYS A 69 12.81 -6.97 1.25
CA LYS A 69 12.04 -7.97 1.99
C LYS A 69 12.32 -9.41 1.52
N GLY A 70 13.57 -9.70 1.16
CA GLY A 70 14.07 -11.04 0.83
C GLY A 70 13.71 -11.54 -0.57
N THR A 71 13.26 -10.65 -1.47
CA THR A 71 12.90 -11.01 -2.84
C THR A 71 13.09 -9.82 -3.78
N ILE A 72 13.39 -10.12 -5.05
CA ILE A 72 13.24 -9.17 -6.15
C ILE A 72 11.78 -9.11 -6.60
N PRO A 73 11.16 -10.19 -7.14
CA PRO A 73 9.77 -10.15 -7.60
C PRO A 73 8.79 -9.91 -6.46
N THR A 74 7.64 -9.33 -6.80
CA THR A 74 6.44 -9.37 -5.96
C THR A 74 5.79 -10.75 -6.00
N LYS A 75 4.63 -10.94 -5.35
CA LYS A 75 3.86 -12.18 -5.51
C LYS A 75 3.44 -12.45 -6.96
N HIS A 76 3.33 -11.39 -7.76
CA HIS A 76 2.73 -11.44 -9.08
C HIS A 76 3.76 -11.53 -10.22
N GLY A 77 5.02 -11.17 -9.93
CA GLY A 77 6.15 -11.20 -10.86
C GLY A 77 7.09 -10.00 -10.71
N THR A 78 7.96 -9.80 -11.70
CA THR A 78 8.89 -8.64 -11.78
C THR A 78 8.23 -7.42 -12.45
N LYS A 79 8.89 -6.27 -12.36
CA LYS A 79 8.47 -5.04 -13.04
C LYS A 79 8.41 -5.21 -14.56
N GLU A 80 9.37 -5.90 -15.15
CA GLU A 80 9.42 -6.15 -16.60
C GLU A 80 8.22 -6.98 -17.06
N GLU A 81 7.86 -8.02 -16.29
CA GLU A 81 6.69 -8.85 -16.56
C GLU A 81 5.40 -8.04 -16.42
N TYR A 82 5.30 -7.17 -15.41
CA TYR A 82 4.16 -6.27 -15.22
C TYR A 82 3.97 -5.32 -16.41
N LEU A 83 5.05 -4.67 -16.86
CA LEU A 83 5.01 -3.77 -18.01
C LEU A 83 4.69 -4.53 -19.32
N HIS A 84 5.20 -5.76 -19.47
CA HIS A 84 4.83 -6.61 -20.59
C HIS A 84 3.35 -7.01 -20.58
N CYS A 85 2.79 -7.32 -19.41
CA CYS A 85 1.35 -7.56 -19.24
C CYS A 85 0.51 -6.35 -19.68
N ILE A 86 0.88 -5.14 -19.26
CA ILE A 86 0.19 -3.91 -19.67
C ILE A 86 0.27 -3.73 -21.19
N HIS A 87 1.45 -3.95 -21.79
CA HIS A 87 1.63 -3.87 -23.24
C HIS A 87 0.70 -4.83 -24.00
N GLU A 88 0.64 -6.10 -23.60
CA GLU A 88 -0.21 -7.10 -24.25
C GLU A 88 -1.71 -6.79 -24.10
N MET A 89 -2.11 -6.27 -22.94
CA MET A 89 -3.51 -5.83 -22.72
C MET A 89 -3.85 -4.65 -23.64
N HIS A 90 -2.99 -3.64 -23.73
CA HIS A 90 -3.19 -2.51 -24.65
C HIS A 90 -3.21 -2.94 -26.13
N ALA A 91 -2.35 -3.88 -26.53
CA ALA A 91 -2.34 -4.44 -27.89
C ALA A 91 -3.66 -5.15 -28.25
N ASN A 92 -4.41 -5.62 -27.24
CA ASN A 92 -5.73 -6.23 -27.39
C ASN A 92 -6.88 -5.27 -27.06
N ASN A 93 -6.63 -3.95 -27.03
CA ASN A 93 -7.61 -2.90 -26.73
C ASN A 93 -8.25 -3.02 -25.33
N ILE A 94 -7.51 -3.55 -24.36
CA ILE A 94 -7.93 -3.64 -22.95
C ILE A 94 -7.20 -2.57 -22.15
N CYS A 95 -7.94 -1.68 -21.50
CA CYS A 95 -7.39 -0.72 -20.56
C CYS A 95 -7.03 -1.38 -19.22
N ILE A 96 -5.95 -0.94 -18.59
CA ILE A 96 -5.55 -1.41 -17.26
C ILE A 96 -6.00 -0.45 -16.18
N LEU A 97 -6.57 -1.00 -15.10
CA LEU A 97 -6.79 -0.32 -13.83
C LEU A 97 -5.81 -0.90 -12.82
N ALA A 98 -4.95 -0.05 -12.28
CA ALA A 98 -4.02 -0.44 -11.23
C ALA A 98 -4.65 -0.24 -9.85
N ASP A 99 -4.40 -1.19 -8.94
CA ASP A 99 -4.81 -1.08 -7.55
C ASP A 99 -3.91 -0.10 -6.78
N VAL A 100 -4.52 0.79 -6.00
CA VAL A 100 -3.85 1.88 -5.30
C VAL A 100 -4.16 1.77 -3.81
N VAL A 101 -3.16 1.35 -3.04
CA VAL A 101 -3.28 1.12 -1.60
C VAL A 101 -2.45 2.16 -0.85
N LEU A 102 -3.12 3.18 -0.30
CA LEU A 102 -2.48 4.34 0.32
C LEU A 102 -2.72 4.47 1.83
N ASN A 103 -3.68 3.72 2.37
CA ASN A 103 -4.11 3.87 3.77
C ASN A 103 -2.98 3.62 4.78
N HIS A 104 -2.11 2.65 4.53
CA HIS A 104 -1.19 2.17 5.55
C HIS A 104 0.12 1.65 4.97
N ARG A 105 1.11 1.47 5.85
CA ARG A 105 2.40 0.84 5.56
C ARG A 105 2.78 -0.17 6.63
N PHE A 106 3.34 -1.29 6.20
CA PHE A 106 3.73 -2.42 7.04
C PHE A 106 5.24 -2.55 7.15
N GLU A 107 5.71 -2.94 8.35
CA GLU A 107 7.09 -3.39 8.59
C GLU A 107 8.16 -2.37 8.16
N GLY A 108 8.18 -1.21 8.83
CA GLY A 108 9.29 -0.24 8.70
C GLY A 108 10.65 -0.89 8.97
N ASP A 109 11.69 -0.37 8.35
CA ASP A 109 13.05 -0.90 8.42
C ASP A 109 13.70 -0.68 9.79
N LYS A 110 13.29 0.37 10.52
CA LYS A 110 13.81 0.66 11.86
C LYS A 110 12.68 1.03 12.80
N LYS A 111 12.92 0.77 14.09
CA LYS A 111 12.05 1.22 15.16
C LYS A 111 12.38 2.65 15.57
N GLU A 112 11.34 3.41 15.87
CA GLU A 112 11.43 4.75 16.46
C GLU A 112 10.78 4.75 17.84
N LYS A 113 11.28 5.62 18.71
CA LYS A 113 10.63 5.96 19.98
C LYS A 113 9.59 7.03 19.72
N ILE A 114 8.33 6.73 20.01
CA ILE A 114 7.19 7.58 19.65
C ILE A 114 6.26 7.75 20.84
N ASN A 115 5.81 8.99 21.07
CA ASN A 115 4.81 9.29 22.08
C ASN A 115 3.42 8.98 21.52
N VAL A 116 2.61 8.30 22.32
CA VAL A 116 1.31 7.78 21.89
C VAL A 116 0.28 7.86 23.02
N VAL A 117 -1.00 7.80 22.63
CA VAL A 117 -2.10 7.44 23.53
C VAL A 117 -2.85 6.23 22.99
N GLU A 118 -3.32 5.36 23.87
CA GLU A 118 -4.24 4.28 23.50
C GLU A 118 -5.65 4.85 23.29
N VAL A 119 -6.33 4.37 22.26
CA VAL A 119 -7.74 4.70 21.98
C VAL A 119 -8.61 3.45 22.06
N SER A 120 -9.92 3.64 22.24
CA SER A 120 -10.84 2.51 22.27
C SER A 120 -11.12 1.94 20.88
N ASP A 121 -11.02 0.62 20.71
CA ASP A 121 -11.40 -0.07 19.47
C ASP A 121 -12.89 0.11 19.09
N LYS A 122 -13.75 0.41 20.08
CA LYS A 122 -15.18 0.66 19.85
C LYS A 122 -15.48 2.12 19.51
N ASN A 123 -14.59 3.03 19.90
CA ASN A 123 -14.70 4.45 19.62
C ASN A 123 -13.31 5.11 19.61
N ARG A 124 -12.73 5.34 18.43
CA ARG A 124 -11.34 5.81 18.28
C ARG A 124 -11.15 7.26 18.76
N LEU A 125 -12.25 8.01 18.94
CA LEU A 125 -12.23 9.34 19.54
C LEU A 125 -12.06 9.30 21.08
N LYS A 126 -12.20 8.12 21.69
CA LYS A 126 -12.06 7.96 23.14
C LYS A 126 -10.64 7.50 23.49
N ILE A 127 -9.85 8.43 24.02
CA ILE A 127 -8.55 8.16 24.64
C ILE A 127 -8.76 7.37 25.94
N ILE A 128 -8.01 6.29 26.14
CA ILE A 128 -8.13 5.36 27.27
C ILE A 128 -6.82 5.19 28.07
N SER A 129 -5.75 5.90 27.72
CA SER A 129 -4.50 5.96 28.49
C SER A 129 -4.02 7.39 28.67
N GLY A 130 -3.02 7.58 29.53
CA GLY A 130 -2.14 8.75 29.45
C GLY A 130 -1.14 8.64 28.29
N GLU A 131 -0.47 9.74 27.98
CA GLU A 131 0.67 9.76 27.05
C GLU A 131 1.80 8.88 27.59
N HIS A 132 2.39 8.08 26.72
CA HIS A 132 3.56 7.26 27.01
C HIS A 132 4.37 7.00 25.74
N GLU A 133 5.63 6.61 25.91
CA GLU A 133 6.52 6.25 24.81
C GLU A 133 6.39 4.76 24.47
N ILE A 134 6.42 4.42 23.18
CA ILE A 134 6.58 3.06 22.67
C ILE A 134 7.71 2.99 21.64
N GLU A 135 8.17 1.79 21.30
CA GLU A 135 9.08 1.55 20.16
C GLU A 135 8.35 0.80 19.03
N ALA A 136 8.17 1.45 17.87
CA ALA A 136 7.43 0.89 16.74
C ALA A 136 8.19 1.03 15.41
N ALA A 137 7.98 0.07 14.49
CA ALA A 137 8.64 0.03 13.19
C ALA A 137 7.99 1.01 12.18
N THR A 138 8.29 2.29 12.34
CA THR A 138 7.73 3.40 11.55
C THR A 138 8.73 4.05 10.61
N TRP A 139 10.02 3.71 10.67
CA TRP A 139 11.01 4.29 9.76
C TRP A 139 11.14 3.45 8.48
N PHE A 140 10.87 4.02 7.30
CA PHE A 140 11.02 3.35 6.01
C PHE A 140 12.10 4.05 5.18
N SER A 141 13.24 3.37 5.03
CA SER A 141 14.43 3.86 4.34
C SER A 141 14.66 3.22 2.96
N PHE A 142 13.98 2.10 2.68
CA PHE A 142 14.03 1.42 1.38
C PHE A 142 15.45 1.11 0.87
N PRO A 143 16.28 0.41 1.67
CA PRO A 143 17.72 0.28 1.41
C PRO A 143 18.02 -0.44 0.09
N GLY A 144 17.17 -1.38 -0.35
CA GLY A 144 17.36 -2.08 -1.63
C GLY A 144 17.05 -1.21 -2.84
N ARG A 145 16.10 -0.27 -2.72
CA ARG A 145 15.82 0.74 -3.76
C ARG A 145 16.85 1.86 -3.77
N ASN A 146 17.47 2.15 -2.62
CA ASN A 146 18.60 3.06 -2.45
C ASN A 146 18.37 4.43 -3.13
N GLY A 147 17.21 5.03 -2.88
CA GLY A 147 16.87 6.36 -3.40
C GLY A 147 16.50 6.42 -4.89
N LYS A 148 16.45 5.29 -5.61
CA LYS A 148 15.95 5.29 -6.99
C LYS A 148 14.46 5.68 -7.00
N TYR A 149 14.10 6.52 -7.97
CA TYR A 149 12.78 7.17 -8.16
C TYR A 149 12.39 8.20 -7.10
N SER A 150 12.60 7.92 -5.81
CA SER A 150 12.32 8.85 -4.72
C SER A 150 13.33 8.72 -3.58
N LEU A 151 13.78 9.87 -3.06
CA LEU A 151 14.63 9.98 -1.86
C LEU A 151 13.81 10.11 -0.58
N PHE A 152 12.48 10.07 -0.66
CA PHE A 152 11.62 10.22 0.50
C PHE A 152 11.71 8.98 1.40
N GLU A 153 12.09 9.21 2.65
CA GLU A 153 11.99 8.23 3.74
C GLU A 153 10.78 8.57 4.61
N TRP A 154 10.09 7.55 5.11
CA TRP A 154 8.96 7.72 6.01
C TRP A 154 9.47 7.61 7.45
N ASP A 155 8.99 8.48 8.33
CA ASP A 155 9.19 8.40 9.78
C ASP A 155 7.83 8.40 10.49
N HIS A 156 7.83 8.35 11.82
CA HIS A 156 6.60 8.34 12.61
C HIS A 156 5.68 9.55 12.37
N THR A 157 6.19 10.69 11.90
CA THR A 157 5.37 11.89 11.60
C THR A 157 4.55 11.75 10.31
N CYS A 158 4.81 10.69 9.55
CA CYS A 158 4.07 10.32 8.35
C CYS A 158 2.84 9.45 8.66
N PHE A 159 2.58 9.15 9.94
CA PHE A 159 1.51 8.24 10.36
C PHE A 159 0.64 8.81 11.48
N THR A 160 -0.68 8.69 11.35
CA THR A 160 -1.65 9.13 12.36
C THR A 160 -1.66 8.18 13.57
N GLY A 161 -1.54 6.89 13.31
CA GLY A 161 -1.71 5.85 14.32
C GLY A 161 -1.10 4.51 13.94
N LEU A 162 -1.04 3.60 14.90
CA LEU A 162 -0.69 2.22 14.65
C LEU A 162 -1.41 1.24 15.58
N CYS A 163 -1.38 -0.05 15.23
CA CYS A 163 -1.67 -1.12 16.18
C CYS A 163 -0.37 -1.62 16.81
N HIS A 164 -0.25 -1.52 18.14
CA HIS A 164 0.88 -2.03 18.90
C HIS A 164 0.37 -2.86 20.08
N ASP A 165 0.89 -4.07 20.24
CA ASP A 165 0.46 -5.04 21.26
C ASP A 165 -1.06 -5.30 21.26
N GLY A 166 -1.65 -5.38 20.06
CA GLY A 166 -3.08 -5.63 19.88
C GLY A 166 -4.00 -4.47 20.27
N LYS A 167 -3.45 -3.27 20.49
CA LYS A 167 -4.21 -2.06 20.80
C LYS A 167 -3.96 -0.97 19.77
N VAL A 168 -5.01 -0.26 19.39
CA VAL A 168 -4.91 0.93 18.55
C VAL A 168 -4.36 2.09 19.37
N LYS A 169 -3.35 2.75 18.81
CA LYS A 169 -2.66 3.89 19.42
C LYS A 169 -2.61 5.04 18.43
N LEU A 170 -2.96 6.23 18.90
CA LEU A 170 -2.77 7.49 18.17
C LEU A 170 -1.34 7.97 18.46
N ILE A 171 -0.58 8.30 17.40
CA ILE A 171 0.75 8.88 17.53
C ILE A 171 0.59 10.38 17.81
N LEU A 172 1.36 10.92 18.75
CA LEU A 172 1.30 12.34 19.10
C LEU A 172 2.42 13.12 18.40
N HIS A 173 2.07 13.92 17.40
CA HIS A 173 2.95 14.91 16.78
C HIS A 173 2.11 16.06 16.19
N ASP A 174 2.76 17.02 15.51
CA ASP A 174 2.13 18.27 15.09
C ASP A 174 0.90 18.13 14.17
N PHE A 175 0.81 17.03 13.42
CA PHE A 175 -0.30 16.79 12.47
C PHE A 175 -1.44 15.95 13.07
N SER A 176 -1.16 15.18 14.12
CA SER A 176 -2.07 14.20 14.72
C SER A 176 -2.48 14.52 16.16
N LYS A 177 -1.91 15.56 16.78
CA LYS A 177 -2.23 15.98 18.17
C LYS A 177 -3.70 16.28 18.41
N ASP A 178 -4.42 16.70 17.37
CA ASP A 178 -5.85 16.99 17.43
C ASP A 178 -6.73 15.73 17.18
N GLY A 179 -6.11 14.55 17.05
CA GLY A 179 -6.77 13.27 16.84
C GLY A 179 -6.65 12.75 15.40
N TRP A 180 -7.56 11.87 15.04
CA TRP A 180 -7.67 11.23 13.72
C TRP A 180 -8.10 12.18 12.61
N GLU A 181 -7.87 11.81 11.35
CA GLU A 181 -8.42 12.56 10.22
C GLU A 181 -9.96 12.55 10.28
N THR A 182 -10.59 13.68 9.93
CA THR A 182 -12.05 13.76 9.93
C THR A 182 -12.60 13.10 8.67
N LEU A 183 -13.22 11.93 8.85
CA LEU A 183 -13.85 11.18 7.77
C LEU A 183 -15.38 11.34 7.77
N PRO A 184 -16.05 11.19 6.60
CA PRO A 184 -17.51 11.11 6.54
C PRO A 184 -18.09 9.89 7.27
N ASP A 185 -17.33 8.78 7.34
CA ASP A 185 -17.75 7.58 8.07
C ASP A 185 -17.56 7.76 9.58
N THR A 186 -18.59 7.39 10.35
CA THR A 186 -18.63 7.47 11.81
C THR A 186 -18.57 6.10 12.49
N GLN A 187 -18.37 5.02 11.74
CA GLN A 187 -18.13 3.70 12.30
C GLN A 187 -16.97 3.75 13.30
N HIS A 188 -17.16 3.10 14.45
CA HIS A 188 -16.23 3.18 15.58
C HIS A 188 -15.88 4.62 16.01
N GLY A 189 -16.80 5.57 15.86
CA GLY A 189 -16.60 7.00 16.13
C GLY A 189 -15.76 7.71 15.06
N ASN A 190 -14.67 7.08 14.64
CA ASN A 190 -13.82 7.48 13.53
C ASN A 190 -13.12 6.22 13.00
N PHE A 191 -13.12 6.02 11.68
CA PHE A 191 -12.57 4.83 11.03
C PHE A 191 -11.35 5.09 10.14
N ASP A 192 -10.59 6.14 10.44
CA ASP A 192 -9.29 6.45 9.83
C ASP A 192 -8.33 5.27 9.99
N PHE A 193 -8.09 4.88 11.24
CA PHE A 193 -7.29 3.71 11.54
C PHE A 193 -7.94 2.41 11.08
N LEU A 194 -7.28 1.72 10.16
CA LEU A 194 -7.60 0.35 9.76
C LEU A 194 -6.59 -0.67 10.28
N MET A 195 -5.30 -0.52 9.91
CA MET A 195 -4.23 -1.46 10.27
C MET A 195 -2.82 -0.89 10.03
N ALA A 196 -1.81 -1.59 10.56
CA ALA A 196 -0.38 -1.27 10.42
C ALA A 196 -0.03 0.16 10.84
N ASN A 197 0.86 0.84 10.12
CA ASN A 197 1.14 2.26 10.31
C ASN A 197 0.20 3.05 9.39
N ASP A 198 -0.78 3.73 9.98
CA ASP A 198 -1.87 4.42 9.31
C ASP A 198 -1.42 5.80 8.82
N VAL A 199 -1.56 6.08 7.53
CA VAL A 199 -0.91 7.24 6.88
C VAL A 199 -1.53 8.57 7.30
N GLU A 200 -0.68 9.53 7.65
CA GLU A 200 -1.10 10.90 8.01
C GLU A 200 -1.23 11.78 6.76
N PHE A 201 -2.43 11.83 6.17
CA PHE A 201 -2.67 12.65 4.97
C PHE A 201 -2.70 14.16 5.26
N ARG A 202 -2.79 14.61 6.52
CA ARG A 202 -2.71 16.04 6.83
C ARG A 202 -1.27 16.56 6.75
N ASN A 203 -0.27 15.69 6.87
CA ASN A 203 1.13 16.05 6.66
C ASN A 203 1.38 16.44 5.19
N PRO A 204 1.78 17.70 4.89
CA PRO A 204 2.02 18.13 3.52
C PRO A 204 3.12 17.36 2.80
N ALA A 205 4.15 16.89 3.53
CA ALA A 205 5.24 16.12 2.95
C ALA A 205 4.76 14.77 2.41
N VAL A 206 3.86 14.10 3.16
CA VAL A 206 3.19 12.85 2.75
C VAL A 206 2.37 13.08 1.49
N ARG A 207 1.51 14.11 1.46
CA ARG A 207 0.68 14.40 0.27
C ARG A 207 1.52 14.69 -0.97
N ILE A 208 2.58 15.48 -0.83
CA ILE A 208 3.49 15.78 -1.94
C ILE A 208 4.15 14.50 -2.45
N GLU A 209 4.59 13.62 -1.54
CA GLU A 209 5.22 12.36 -1.93
C GLU A 209 4.23 11.42 -2.63
N LEU A 210 3.01 11.30 -2.13
CA LEU A 210 1.99 10.47 -2.75
C LEU A 210 1.61 10.97 -4.15
N MET A 211 1.52 12.29 -4.34
CA MET A 211 1.27 12.85 -5.67
C MET A 211 2.45 12.59 -6.64
N LYS A 212 3.70 12.73 -6.16
CA LYS A 212 4.88 12.36 -6.97
C LYS A 212 4.87 10.88 -7.36
N TRP A 213 4.46 10.01 -6.44
CA TRP A 213 4.34 8.59 -6.72
C TRP A 213 3.26 8.32 -7.79
N VAL A 214 2.09 8.95 -7.69
CA VAL A 214 1.02 8.83 -8.70
C VAL A 214 1.52 9.29 -10.07
N ASP A 215 2.17 10.45 -10.15
CA ASP A 215 2.72 10.98 -11.40
C ASP A 215 3.80 10.08 -12.01
N TRP A 216 4.57 9.38 -11.16
CA TRP A 216 5.58 8.42 -11.60
C TRP A 216 4.98 7.07 -12.07
N TYR A 217 3.85 6.69 -11.48
CA TYR A 217 3.25 5.37 -11.70
C TYR A 217 2.40 5.28 -12.98
N ILE A 218 1.86 6.41 -13.44
CA ILE A 218 1.07 6.55 -14.68
C ILE A 218 1.99 6.73 -15.89
#